data_AF-W4Q6M9-F1
#
_entry.id   AF-W4Q6M9-F1
#
_cell.length_a   1.000
_cell.length_b   1.000
_cell.length_c   1.000
_cell.angle_alpha   90.00
_cell.angle_beta   90.00
_cell.angle_gamma   90.00
#
_symmetry.space_group_name_H-M   'P 1'
#
loop_
_entity.id
_entity.type
_entity.pdbx_description
1 polymer ?
#
loop_
_entity_poly.entity_id
_entity_poly.type
_entity_poly.pdbx_seq_one_letter_code
_entity_poly.pdbx_strand_id
1 'polypeptide(L)'
;MKFFSWFKNESEEKPQADFNKGWKTLVEWLGLDDKVGDALSDATYYTCLKILSETIGKLPLKMYQDTDKGVIKSDKQELYNLLKLRPNPYMTSAVFWATVEMNRNHHGNAYVWIRYNGVEPKDLWIMQSENVEHVIDDAGLFGEVNNLWYKYTDPKTNKIYVIPSDNVMHFKTSMTFDGIKGKPVRDILKETVNGNLHSQKFMTNLYKTGLTGKAVLEYTGELDDKSKKRLVKGFEEFSSGSKNAGKIIPVPLGMKLVHSILS
;
A
#
# COMPACT_ATOMS: atom_id res chain seq x y z
N MET A 1 -33.82 -69.44 29.95
CA MET A 1 -34.78 -68.53 29.30
C MET A 1 -34.06 -67.20 29.08
N LYS A 2 -33.76 -66.86 27.81
CA LYS A 2 -34.37 -65.77 27.01
C LYS A 2 -33.86 -64.36 27.40
N PHE A 3 -33.55 -63.40 26.53
CA PHE A 3 -33.43 -63.22 25.07
C PHE A 3 -32.90 -61.76 24.89
N PHE A 4 -32.07 -61.49 23.87
CA PHE A 4 -31.85 -60.22 23.15
C PHE A 4 -32.11 -58.83 23.79
N SER A 5 -31.13 -57.93 23.69
CA SER A 5 -31.35 -56.60 23.07
C SER A 5 -30.08 -56.03 22.44
N TRP A 6 -30.10 -56.00 21.11
CA TRP A 6 -29.19 -55.34 20.18
C TRP A 6 -29.87 -54.02 19.77
N PHE A 7 -29.22 -52.86 19.99
CA PHE A 7 -29.09 -51.69 19.08
C PHE A 7 -29.08 -50.28 19.71
N LYS A 8 -28.28 -49.42 19.05
CA LYS A 8 -28.27 -47.94 18.96
C LYS A 8 -27.66 -47.20 20.17
N ASN A 9 -26.76 -46.21 20.01
CA ASN A 9 -26.39 -45.39 18.87
C ASN A 9 -25.02 -44.75 19.21
N GLU A 10 -23.91 -45.18 18.60
CA GLU A 10 -22.72 -44.35 18.50
C GLU A 10 -22.80 -43.65 17.15
N SER A 11 -23.26 -42.39 17.17
CA SER A 11 -23.24 -41.55 15.99
C SER A 11 -21.80 -41.18 15.68
N GLU A 12 -21.21 -41.88 14.71
CA GLU A 12 -20.02 -41.43 14.00
C GLU A 12 -20.24 -40.03 13.44
N GLU A 13 -19.62 -39.02 14.05
CA GLU A 13 -19.48 -37.70 13.45
C GLU A 13 -18.58 -37.82 12.22
N LYS A 14 -19.20 -37.86 11.03
CA LYS A 14 -18.49 -37.68 9.77
C LYS A 14 -17.82 -36.30 9.80
N PRO A 15 -16.52 -36.18 9.50
CA PRO A 15 -15.86 -34.88 9.46
C PRO A 15 -16.47 -34.06 8.31
N GLN A 16 -17.34 -33.12 8.66
CA GLN A 16 -17.96 -32.21 7.70
C GLN A 16 -16.87 -31.29 7.16
N ALA A 17 -16.61 -31.37 5.86
CA ALA A 17 -15.65 -30.52 5.19
C ALA A 17 -16.08 -29.05 5.34
N ASP A 18 -15.32 -28.31 6.17
CA ASP A 18 -15.53 -26.89 6.41
C ASP A 18 -15.14 -26.10 5.16
N PHE A 19 -16.14 -25.81 4.33
CA PHE A 19 -16.00 -25.08 3.06
C PHE A 19 -15.32 -23.71 3.26
N ASN A 20 -15.53 -23.07 4.41
CA ASN A 20 -14.91 -21.79 4.75
C ASN A 20 -13.41 -21.92 5.00
N LYS A 21 -12.96 -23.04 5.59
CA LYS A 21 -11.52 -23.32 5.72
C LYS A 21 -10.87 -23.62 4.37
N GLY A 22 -11.55 -24.37 3.50
CA GLY A 22 -11.08 -24.66 2.15
C GLY A 22 -10.95 -23.42 1.28
N TRP A 23 -11.93 -22.51 1.36
CA TRP A 23 -11.90 -21.22 0.67
C TRP A 23 -10.79 -20.31 1.19
N LYS A 24 -10.62 -20.18 2.52
CA LYS A 24 -9.54 -19.39 3.11
C LYS A 24 -8.16 -19.90 2.73
N THR A 25 -7.92 -21.21 2.78
CA THR A 25 -6.64 -21.79 2.35
C THR A 25 -6.38 -21.60 0.85
N LEU A 26 -7.42 -21.59 0.01
CA LEU A 26 -7.29 -21.29 -1.41
C LEU A 26 -6.95 -19.81 -1.64
N VAL A 27 -7.62 -18.89 -0.95
CA VAL A 27 -7.36 -17.44 -1.00
C VAL A 27 -5.95 -17.09 -0.53
N GLU A 28 -5.51 -17.68 0.60
CA GLU A 28 -4.15 -17.53 1.12
C GLU A 28 -3.09 -18.04 0.12
N TRP A 29 -3.34 -19.20 -0.50
CA TRP A 29 -2.43 -19.78 -1.50
C TRP A 29 -2.35 -18.97 -2.79
N LEU A 30 -3.50 -18.49 -3.28
CA LEU A 30 -3.57 -17.57 -4.42
C LEU A 30 -2.94 -16.21 -4.13
N GLY A 31 -2.56 -15.93 -2.88
CA GLY A 31 -2.03 -14.63 -2.48
C GLY A 31 -3.06 -13.51 -2.61
N LEU A 32 -4.35 -13.87 -2.55
CA LEU A 32 -5.50 -12.97 -2.57
C LEU A 32 -5.88 -12.48 -1.16
N ASP A 33 -5.02 -12.71 -0.17
CA ASP A 33 -5.17 -12.15 1.17
C ASP A 33 -5.23 -10.61 1.09
N ASP A 34 -6.12 -10.00 1.86
CA ASP A 34 -6.43 -8.56 1.87
C ASP A 34 -5.24 -7.67 2.27
N LYS A 35 -4.11 -8.28 2.63
CA LYS A 35 -2.79 -7.63 2.75
C LYS A 35 -2.22 -7.35 1.37
N VAL A 36 -2.90 -6.48 0.64
CA VAL A 36 -2.43 -5.83 -0.58
C VAL A 36 -1.06 -5.20 -0.27
N GLY A 37 -0.08 -5.42 -1.14
CA GLY A 37 1.24 -4.80 -1.00
C GLY A 37 1.14 -3.27 -1.12
N ASP A 38 2.18 -2.56 -0.69
CA ASP A 38 2.26 -1.11 -0.91
C ASP A 38 2.05 -0.80 -2.39
N ALA A 39 1.19 0.18 -2.73
CA ALA A 39 0.93 0.61 -4.10
C ALA A 39 2.23 0.99 -4.85
N LEU A 40 3.25 1.44 -4.12
CA LEU A 40 4.59 1.70 -4.66
C LEU A 40 5.32 0.45 -5.17
N SER A 41 4.83 -0.75 -4.83
CA SER A 41 5.34 -2.02 -5.35
C SER A 41 4.91 -2.28 -6.79
N ASP A 42 3.88 -1.60 -7.29
CA ASP A 42 3.51 -1.64 -8.72
C ASP A 42 4.48 -0.74 -9.51
N ALA A 43 5.25 -1.37 -10.41
CA ALA A 43 6.30 -0.71 -11.17
C ALA A 43 5.77 0.43 -12.05
N THR A 44 4.56 0.30 -12.59
CA THR A 44 3.93 1.33 -13.43
C THR A 44 3.55 2.53 -12.56
N TYR A 45 2.92 2.29 -11.41
CA TYR A 45 2.56 3.33 -10.45
C TYR A 45 3.79 4.10 -9.95
N TYR A 46 4.85 3.39 -9.52
CA TYR A 46 6.10 3.98 -9.09
C TYR A 46 6.77 4.82 -10.19
N THR A 47 6.80 4.30 -11.42
CA THR A 47 7.44 4.99 -12.56
C THR A 47 6.71 6.29 -12.90
N CYS A 48 5.38 6.29 -12.92
CA CYS A 48 4.59 7.49 -13.16
C CYS A 48 4.83 8.56 -12.08
N LEU A 49 4.79 8.17 -10.80
CA LEU A 49 5.10 9.06 -9.67
C LEU A 49 6.49 9.66 -9.80
N LYS A 50 7.50 8.84 -10.10
CA LYS A 50 8.89 9.27 -10.25
C LYS A 50 9.06 10.26 -11.40
N ILE A 51 8.48 9.97 -12.56
CA ILE A 51 8.56 10.85 -13.74
C ILE A 51 7.93 12.21 -13.43
N LEU A 52 6.74 12.24 -12.84
CA LEU A 52 6.05 13.49 -12.47
C LEU A 52 6.89 14.29 -11.47
N SER A 53 7.36 13.63 -10.40
CA SER A 53 8.13 14.26 -9.34
C SER A 53 9.46 14.83 -9.84
N GLU A 54 10.20 14.07 -10.63
CA GLU A 54 11.45 14.55 -11.22
C GLU A 54 11.24 15.66 -12.23
N THR A 55 10.15 15.61 -13.01
CA THR A 55 9.81 16.67 -13.96
C THR A 55 9.62 17.98 -13.22
N ILE A 56 8.79 18.00 -12.17
CA ILE A 56 8.56 19.19 -11.35
C ILE A 56 9.85 19.67 -10.69
N GLY A 57 10.65 18.77 -10.13
CA GLY A 57 11.93 19.13 -9.50
C GLY A 57 12.97 19.75 -10.45
N LYS A 58 12.89 19.46 -11.76
CA LYS A 58 13.81 20.00 -12.78
C LYS A 58 13.37 21.35 -13.36
N LEU A 59 12.14 21.79 -13.09
CA LEU A 59 11.64 23.04 -13.67
C LEU A 59 12.35 24.26 -13.05
N PRO A 60 12.86 25.20 -13.86
CA PRO A 60 13.52 26.38 -13.35
C PRO A 60 12.50 27.35 -12.75
N LEU A 61 12.66 27.66 -11.45
CA LEU A 61 11.85 28.69 -10.80
C LEU A 61 12.37 30.09 -11.19
N LYS A 62 11.49 30.87 -11.80
CA LYS A 62 11.72 32.28 -12.16
C LYS A 62 10.69 33.13 -11.43
N MET A 63 11.15 34.12 -10.68
CA MET A 63 10.31 35.03 -9.92
C MET A 63 10.20 36.36 -10.65
N TYR A 64 8.97 36.81 -10.87
CA TYR A 64 8.63 38.06 -11.54
C TYR A 64 7.80 38.91 -10.58
N GLN A 65 7.83 40.23 -10.79
CA GLN A 65 7.03 41.20 -10.05
C GLN A 65 6.38 42.17 -11.02
N ASP A 66 5.11 42.45 -10.75
CA ASP A 66 4.37 43.49 -11.46
C ASP A 66 4.79 44.86 -10.93
N THR A 67 5.05 45.76 -11.86
CA THR A 67 5.38 47.16 -11.58
C THR A 67 4.54 48.06 -12.47
N ASP A 68 4.47 49.35 -12.15
CA ASP A 68 3.78 50.36 -12.98
C ASP A 68 4.31 50.43 -14.42
N LYS A 69 5.51 49.89 -14.68
CA LYS A 69 6.18 49.85 -15.98
C LYS A 69 6.12 48.47 -16.66
N GLY A 70 5.40 47.51 -16.08
CA GLY A 70 5.24 46.15 -16.59
C GLY A 70 5.89 45.08 -15.71
N VAL A 71 5.92 43.84 -16.23
CA VAL A 71 6.44 42.65 -15.53
C VAL A 71 7.96 42.62 -15.61
N ILE A 72 8.64 42.72 -14.48
CA ILE A 72 10.11 42.61 -14.40
C ILE A 72 10.51 41.41 -13.55
N LYS A 73 11.76 40.95 -13.69
CA LYS A 73 12.31 39.93 -12.79
C LYS A 73 12.41 40.53 -11.38
N SER A 74 11.96 39.79 -10.37
CA SER A 74 11.94 40.29 -9.01
C SER A 74 13.36 40.44 -8.43
N ASP A 75 13.53 41.47 -7.60
CA ASP A 75 14.74 41.84 -6.88
C ASP A 75 14.84 41.19 -5.49
N LYS A 76 13.80 40.50 -5.02
CA LYS A 76 13.78 39.80 -3.71
C LYS A 76 14.71 38.59 -3.69
N GLN A 77 16.00 38.83 -3.55
CA GLN A 77 17.05 37.82 -3.67
C GLN A 77 16.95 36.74 -2.58
N GLU A 78 16.56 37.09 -1.36
CA GLU A 78 16.45 36.13 -0.25
C GLU A 78 15.33 35.13 -0.45
N LEU A 79 14.11 35.61 -0.74
CA LEU A 79 12.97 34.75 -1.08
C LEU A 79 13.25 33.90 -2.32
N TYR A 80 13.91 34.49 -3.33
CA TYR A 80 14.31 33.76 -4.52
C TYR A 80 15.28 32.62 -4.18
N ASN A 81 16.27 32.87 -3.32
CA ASN A 81 17.23 31.87 -2.89
C ASN A 81 16.57 30.76 -2.06
N LEU A 82 15.62 31.11 -1.19
CA LEU A 82 14.84 30.14 -0.41
C LEU A 82 14.09 29.17 -1.35
N LEU A 83 13.38 29.71 -2.34
CA LEU A 83 12.58 28.90 -3.26
C LEU A 83 13.42 28.13 -4.30
N LYS A 84 14.53 28.72 -4.77
CA LYS A 84 15.33 28.18 -5.87
C LYS A 84 16.53 27.35 -5.44
N LEU A 85 17.17 27.66 -4.32
CA LEU A 85 18.42 26.99 -3.93
C LEU A 85 18.16 25.98 -2.81
N ARG A 86 17.75 26.47 -1.64
CA ARG A 86 17.59 25.65 -0.43
C ARG A 86 16.37 26.09 0.38
N PRO A 87 15.25 25.38 0.22
CA PRO A 87 14.04 25.61 1.04
C PRO A 87 14.26 25.31 2.53
N ASN A 88 15.15 24.38 2.86
CA ASN A 88 15.56 24.07 4.23
C ASN A 88 16.99 23.49 4.25
N PRO A 89 17.60 23.29 5.43
CA PRO A 89 18.98 22.80 5.54
C PRO A 89 19.23 21.40 4.99
N TYR A 90 18.18 20.57 4.84
CA TYR A 90 18.31 19.15 4.52
C TYR A 90 18.16 18.84 3.03
N MET A 91 17.49 19.68 2.25
CA MET A 91 17.19 19.39 0.85
C MET A 91 17.40 20.57 -0.08
N THR A 92 17.79 20.27 -1.32
CA THR A 92 17.80 21.23 -2.42
C THR A 92 16.38 21.50 -2.90
N SER A 93 16.17 22.63 -3.59
CA SER A 93 14.87 22.96 -4.20
C SER A 93 14.32 21.85 -5.10
N ALA A 94 15.17 21.23 -5.92
CA ALA A 94 14.75 20.15 -6.82
C ALA A 94 14.18 18.95 -6.05
N VAL A 95 14.86 18.51 -4.99
CA VAL A 95 14.41 17.41 -4.13
C VAL A 95 13.16 17.80 -3.35
N PHE A 96 13.10 19.05 -2.88
CA PHE A 96 11.94 19.59 -2.16
C PHE A 96 10.67 19.51 -3.02
N TRP A 97 10.69 20.12 -4.22
CA TRP A 97 9.52 20.17 -5.09
C TRP A 97 9.15 18.79 -5.65
N ALA A 98 10.14 17.93 -5.92
CA ALA A 98 9.88 16.53 -6.27
C ALA A 98 9.17 15.79 -5.12
N THR A 99 9.58 16.01 -3.88
CA THR A 99 8.96 15.38 -2.70
C THR A 99 7.54 15.89 -2.46
N VAL A 100 7.29 17.19 -2.69
CA VAL A 100 5.95 17.78 -2.63
C VAL A 100 5.03 17.13 -3.68
N GLU A 101 5.49 17.01 -4.93
CA GLU A 101 4.70 16.39 -6.00
C GLU A 101 4.43 14.91 -5.74
N MET A 102 5.42 14.19 -5.19
CA MET A 102 5.25 12.79 -4.80
C MET A 102 4.17 12.63 -3.71
N ASN A 103 4.21 13.47 -2.66
CA ASN A 103 3.19 13.48 -1.61
C ASN A 103 1.81 13.80 -2.16
N ARG A 104 1.72 14.83 -3.02
CA ARG A 104 0.46 15.28 -3.63
C ARG A 104 -0.20 14.15 -4.42
N ASN A 105 0.55 13.42 -5.25
CA ASN A 105 -0.01 12.34 -6.04
C ASN A 105 -0.32 11.08 -5.20
N HIS A 106 0.56 10.75 -4.25
CA HIS A 106 0.42 9.53 -3.44
C HIS A 106 -0.68 9.64 -2.38
N HIS A 107 -0.77 10.77 -1.68
CA HIS A 107 -1.74 11.01 -0.60
C HIS A 107 -2.91 11.93 -1.02
N GLY A 108 -2.92 12.44 -2.25
CA GLY A 108 -3.92 13.40 -2.75
C GLY A 108 -3.62 14.84 -2.35
N ASN A 109 -2.75 15.02 -1.36
CA ASN A 109 -2.42 16.29 -0.76
C ASN A 109 -0.95 16.33 -0.37
N ALA A 110 -0.35 17.50 -0.45
CA ALA A 110 0.96 17.80 0.11
C ALA A 110 0.89 19.15 0.83
N TYR A 111 1.59 19.23 1.94
CA TYR A 111 1.58 20.42 2.79
C TYR A 111 3.00 20.88 3.06
N VAL A 112 3.22 22.18 2.90
CA VAL A 112 4.47 22.82 3.26
C VAL A 112 4.19 23.86 4.33
N TRP A 113 4.78 23.67 5.50
CA TRP A 113 4.80 24.67 6.55
C TRP A 113 5.85 25.73 6.25
N ILE A 114 5.40 26.97 6.12
CA ILE A 114 6.24 28.16 6.02
C ILE A 114 6.52 28.65 7.44
N ARG A 115 7.79 28.66 7.85
CA ARG A 115 8.18 29.32 9.11
C ARG A 115 8.69 30.71 8.80
N TYR A 116 8.19 31.69 9.53
CA TYR A 116 8.56 33.08 9.39
C TYR A 116 9.55 33.51 10.48
N ASN A 117 10.40 34.47 10.14
CA ASN A 117 11.19 35.25 11.08
C ASN A 117 10.70 36.71 10.99
N GLY A 118 9.77 37.08 11.87
CA GLY A 118 9.02 38.33 11.70
C GLY A 118 8.10 38.23 10.48
N VAL A 119 8.33 39.07 9.47
CA VAL A 119 7.52 39.15 8.24
C VAL A 119 8.11 38.33 7.09
N GLU A 120 9.36 37.90 7.19
CA GLU A 120 10.06 37.22 6.11
C GLU A 120 10.05 35.70 6.28
N PRO A 121 9.77 34.93 5.21
CA PRO A 121 9.81 33.48 5.27
C PRO A 121 11.26 33.01 5.46
N LYS A 122 11.49 32.25 6.51
CA LYS A 122 12.82 31.75 6.90
C LYS A 122 13.13 30.42 6.22
N ASP A 123 12.22 29.47 6.31
CA ASP A 123 12.39 28.13 5.76
C ASP A 123 11.06 27.42 5.51
N LEU A 124 11.13 26.37 4.69
CA LEU A 124 9.99 25.60 4.21
C LEU A 124 10.15 24.13 4.59
N TRP A 125 9.13 23.58 5.27
CA TRP A 125 9.12 22.20 5.76
C TRP A 125 7.97 21.41 5.18
N ILE A 126 8.28 20.28 4.56
CA ILE A 126 7.26 19.34 4.09
C ILE A 126 6.69 18.61 5.31
N MET A 127 5.39 18.72 5.52
CA MET A 127 4.67 17.96 6.54
C MET A 127 4.23 16.62 5.97
N GLN A 128 4.25 15.55 6.77
CA GLN A 128 3.73 14.26 6.30
C GLN A 128 2.22 14.36 6.12
N SER A 129 1.76 14.10 4.91
CA SER A 129 0.37 14.32 4.50
C SER A 129 -0.64 13.47 5.28
N GLU A 130 -0.21 12.30 5.77
CA GLU A 130 -1.04 11.41 6.60
C GLU A 130 -1.27 11.95 8.02
N ASN A 131 -0.44 12.89 8.47
CA ASN A 131 -0.49 13.45 9.82
C ASN A 131 -1.05 14.88 9.88
N VAL A 132 -1.68 15.33 8.79
CA VAL A 132 -2.30 16.65 8.68
C VAL A 132 -3.82 16.52 8.64
N GLU A 133 -4.47 17.10 9.64
CA GLU A 133 -5.92 17.23 9.73
C GLU A 133 -6.34 18.66 9.38
N HIS A 134 -7.51 18.82 8.78
CA HIS A 134 -8.08 20.14 8.46
C HIS A 134 -9.13 20.43 9.50
N VAL A 135 -9.06 21.59 10.10
CA VAL A 135 -9.98 22.07 11.13
C VAL A 135 -10.55 23.37 10.61
N ILE A 136 -11.87 23.43 10.45
CA ILE A 136 -12.56 24.69 10.14
C ILE A 136 -13.00 25.29 11.47
N ASP A 137 -12.57 26.52 11.73
CA ASP A 137 -12.95 27.22 12.95
C ASP A 137 -14.26 27.97 12.73
N ASP A 138 -15.38 27.26 12.88
CA ASP A 138 -16.73 27.81 12.73
C ASP A 138 -17.09 28.80 13.85
N ALA A 139 -16.36 28.79 14.97
CA ALA A 139 -16.64 29.58 16.17
C ALA A 139 -15.69 30.79 16.36
N GLY A 140 -14.64 30.93 15.53
CA GLY A 140 -13.64 31.98 15.65
C GLY A 140 -12.75 31.86 16.90
N LEU A 141 -12.54 30.65 17.40
CA LEU A 141 -11.72 30.38 18.60
C LEU A 141 -10.22 30.59 18.38
N PHE A 142 -9.76 30.54 17.13
CA PHE A 142 -8.36 30.67 16.72
C PHE A 142 -8.12 31.91 15.85
N GLY A 143 -9.16 32.64 15.44
CA GLY A 143 -9.06 33.84 14.59
C GLY A 143 -10.42 34.31 14.07
N GLU A 144 -10.50 34.63 12.77
CA GLU A 144 -11.77 34.98 12.12
C GLU A 144 -12.67 33.76 11.92
N VAL A 145 -13.99 33.99 11.88
CA VAL A 145 -15.01 32.94 11.68
C VAL A 145 -14.81 32.28 10.31
N ASN A 146 -14.92 30.94 10.24
CA ASN A 146 -14.80 30.13 9.03
C ASN A 146 -13.40 30.15 8.39
N ASN A 147 -12.36 30.17 9.23
CA ASN A 147 -10.98 30.08 8.75
C ASN A 147 -10.46 28.63 8.80
N LEU A 148 -9.66 28.25 7.81
CA LEU A 148 -9.06 26.92 7.68
C LEU A 148 -7.77 26.85 8.51
N TRP A 149 -7.69 25.83 9.35
CA TRP A 149 -6.51 25.51 10.15
C TRP A 149 -6.01 24.12 9.82
N TYR A 150 -4.69 23.96 9.89
CA TYR A 150 -4.01 22.69 9.72
C TYR A 150 -3.49 22.21 11.07
N LYS A 151 -4.04 21.10 11.55
CA LYS A 151 -3.55 20.41 12.73
C LYS A 151 -2.57 19.34 12.28
N TYR A 152 -1.28 19.58 12.55
CA TYR A 152 -0.20 18.66 12.23
C TYR A 152 0.29 17.95 13.48
N THR A 153 0.34 16.61 13.43
CA THR A 153 0.91 15.80 14.51
C THR A 153 2.27 15.28 14.08
N ASP A 154 3.34 15.74 14.72
CA ASP A 154 4.69 15.25 14.39
C ASP A 154 4.85 13.79 14.87
N PRO A 155 5.07 12.82 13.95
CA PRO A 155 5.13 11.41 14.31
C PRO A 155 6.35 11.04 15.14
N LYS A 156 7.40 11.89 15.15
CA LYS A 156 8.62 11.63 15.94
C LYS A 156 8.47 12.08 17.38
N THR A 157 7.76 13.19 17.60
CA THR A 157 7.67 13.84 18.92
C THR A 157 6.28 13.77 19.54
N ASN A 158 5.27 13.33 18.79
CA ASN A 158 3.84 13.38 19.13
C ASN A 158 3.34 14.78 19.53
N LYS A 159 4.07 15.83 19.14
CA LYS A 159 3.63 17.21 19.35
C LYS A 159 2.61 17.59 18.30
N ILE A 160 1.56 18.26 18.76
CA ILE A 160 0.50 18.78 17.92
C ILE A 160 0.78 20.26 17.65
N TYR A 161 0.77 20.65 16.39
CA TYR A 161 0.88 22.02 15.92
C TYR A 161 -0.42 22.40 15.23
N VAL A 162 -1.01 23.53 15.62
CA VAL A 162 -2.18 24.12 14.96
C VAL A 162 -1.68 25.34 14.20
N ILE A 163 -1.73 25.26 12.87
CA ILE A 163 -1.08 26.20 11.96
C ILE A 163 -2.17 26.88 11.12
N PRO A 164 -2.17 28.22 11.01
CA PRO A 164 -3.13 28.94 10.18
C PRO A 164 -2.90 28.66 8.70
N SER A 165 -3.95 28.76 7.88
CA SER A 165 -3.85 28.53 6.44
C SER A 165 -2.79 29.41 5.75
N ASP A 166 -2.59 30.65 6.21
CA ASP A 166 -1.61 31.57 5.63
C ASP A 166 -0.16 31.08 5.75
N ASN A 167 0.11 30.19 6.71
CA ASN A 167 1.43 29.63 6.96
C ASN A 167 1.62 28.24 6.34
N VAL A 168 0.65 27.76 5.57
CA VAL A 168 0.68 26.43 4.93
C VAL A 168 0.43 26.55 3.43
N MET A 169 1.40 26.12 2.62
CA MET A 169 1.12 25.86 1.20
C MET A 169 0.50 24.48 1.06
N HIS A 170 -0.78 24.43 0.71
CA HIS A 170 -1.52 23.21 0.45
C HIS A 170 -1.61 22.94 -1.05
N PHE A 171 -0.92 21.89 -1.50
CA PHE A 171 -1.01 21.39 -2.86
C PHE A 171 -1.93 20.18 -2.91
N LYS A 172 -2.95 20.22 -3.76
CA LYS A 172 -3.94 19.14 -3.90
C LYS A 172 -4.03 18.64 -5.33
N THR A 173 -4.43 17.38 -5.49
CA THR A 173 -4.79 16.83 -6.79
C THR A 173 -5.98 17.58 -7.38
N SER A 174 -6.09 17.61 -8.71
CA SER A 174 -7.22 18.24 -9.40
C SER A 174 -8.56 17.53 -9.16
N MET A 175 -8.54 16.36 -8.52
CA MET A 175 -9.72 15.60 -8.13
C MET A 175 -9.99 15.80 -6.65
N THR A 176 -11.16 16.36 -6.32
CA THR A 176 -11.64 16.68 -4.98
C THR A 176 -13.17 16.61 -4.95
N PHE A 177 -13.76 16.24 -3.81
CA PHE A 177 -15.22 16.20 -3.62
C PHE A 177 -15.75 17.38 -2.79
N ASP A 178 -14.93 17.89 -1.88
CA ASP A 178 -15.25 18.99 -0.96
C ASP A 178 -14.61 20.32 -1.37
N GLY A 179 -13.72 20.30 -2.36
CA GLY A 179 -12.92 21.46 -2.76
C GLY A 179 -11.74 21.75 -1.82
N ILE A 180 -11.66 21.07 -0.67
CA ILE A 180 -10.65 21.29 0.36
C ILE A 180 -9.57 20.23 0.24
N LYS A 181 -9.92 18.94 0.27
CA LYS A 181 -8.99 17.81 0.19
C LYS A 181 -8.96 17.19 -1.20
N GLY A 182 -7.75 16.96 -1.71
CA GLY A 182 -7.54 16.16 -2.91
C GLY A 182 -7.68 14.67 -2.64
N LYS A 183 -8.12 13.91 -3.63
CA LYS A 183 -8.19 12.45 -3.59
C LYS A 183 -6.88 11.82 -4.08
N PRO A 184 -6.26 10.91 -3.31
CA PRO A 184 -5.04 10.22 -3.74
C PRO A 184 -5.24 9.40 -5.01
N VAL A 185 -4.23 9.39 -5.88
CA VAL A 185 -4.25 8.63 -7.14
C VAL A 185 -4.33 7.13 -6.88
N ARG A 186 -3.70 6.64 -5.79
CA ARG A 186 -3.77 5.22 -5.37
C ARG A 186 -5.20 4.76 -5.05
N ASP A 187 -6.04 5.65 -4.52
CA ASP A 187 -7.42 5.28 -4.19
C ASP A 187 -8.30 5.22 -5.44
N ILE A 188 -7.95 6.00 -6.46
CA ILE A 188 -8.67 6.04 -7.73
C ILE A 188 -8.32 4.80 -8.57
N LEU A 189 -7.06 4.38 -8.53
CA LEU A 189 -6.56 3.21 -9.25
C LEU A 189 -6.51 1.95 -8.36
N LYS A 190 -7.16 1.96 -7.19
CA LYS A 190 -7.00 0.95 -6.16
C LYS A 190 -7.25 -0.47 -6.69
N GLU A 191 -8.37 -0.67 -7.38
CA GLU A 191 -8.74 -1.98 -7.93
C GLU A 191 -7.73 -2.47 -8.97
N THR A 192 -7.30 -1.58 -9.87
CA THR A 192 -6.30 -1.90 -10.92
C THR A 192 -4.94 -2.24 -10.32
N VAL A 193 -4.43 -1.40 -9.41
CA VAL A 193 -3.14 -1.61 -8.74
C VAL A 193 -3.18 -2.89 -7.91
N ASN A 194 -4.26 -3.12 -7.17
CA ASN A 194 -4.41 -4.34 -6.38
C ASN A 194 -4.47 -5.58 -7.28
N GLY A 195 -5.25 -5.53 -8.36
CA GLY A 195 -5.34 -6.62 -9.34
C GLY A 195 -3.98 -6.96 -9.95
N ASN A 196 -3.18 -5.95 -10.29
CA ASN A 196 -1.81 -6.14 -10.78
C ASN A 196 -0.91 -6.80 -9.72
N LEU A 197 -0.94 -6.31 -8.48
CA LEU A 197 -0.14 -6.85 -7.38
C LEU A 197 -0.51 -8.31 -7.08
N HIS A 198 -1.79 -8.64 -7.05
CA HIS A 198 -2.26 -10.02 -6.88
C HIS A 198 -1.81 -10.92 -8.03
N SER A 199 -1.90 -10.44 -9.27
CA SER A 199 -1.43 -11.18 -10.45
C SER A 199 0.07 -11.47 -10.37
N GLN A 200 0.88 -10.47 -9.97
CA GLN A 200 2.32 -10.65 -9.78
C GLN A 200 2.65 -11.61 -8.64
N LYS A 201 1.94 -11.53 -7.50
CA LYS A 201 2.09 -12.46 -6.38
C LYS A 201 1.73 -13.88 -6.80
N PHE A 202 0.62 -14.08 -7.49
CA PHE A 202 0.19 -15.37 -8.01
C PHE A 202 1.24 -15.97 -8.94
N MET A 203 1.72 -15.20 -9.93
CA MET A 203 2.76 -15.67 -10.85
C MET A 203 4.07 -15.99 -10.12
N THR A 204 4.47 -15.15 -9.16
CA THR A 204 5.67 -15.39 -8.34
C THR A 204 5.54 -16.67 -7.52
N ASN A 205 4.38 -16.90 -6.92
CA ASN A 205 4.09 -18.14 -6.18
C ASN A 205 4.13 -19.33 -7.12
N LEU A 206 3.49 -19.23 -8.29
CA LEU A 206 3.51 -20.28 -9.32
C LEU A 206 4.93 -20.63 -9.77
N TYR A 207 5.81 -19.65 -9.99
CA TYR A 207 7.22 -19.91 -10.32
C TYR A 207 8.01 -20.54 -9.17
N LYS A 208 7.70 -20.18 -7.91
CA LYS A 208 8.38 -20.74 -6.73
C LYS A 208 7.95 -22.16 -6.41
N THR A 209 6.66 -22.45 -6.52
CA THR A 209 6.07 -23.75 -6.14
C THR A 209 5.93 -24.71 -7.32
N GLY A 210 6.02 -24.21 -8.56
CA GLY A 210 5.66 -24.94 -9.77
C GLY A 210 4.14 -25.08 -9.94
N LEU A 211 3.71 -25.48 -11.14
CA LEU A 211 2.32 -25.87 -11.47
C LEU A 211 1.85 -27.16 -10.78
N THR A 212 2.74 -27.83 -10.04
CA THR A 212 2.49 -29.01 -9.19
C THR A 212 1.62 -28.69 -7.97
N GLY A 213 0.68 -27.75 -8.11
CA GLY A 213 -0.31 -27.39 -7.11
C GLY A 213 -1.23 -28.57 -6.84
N LYS A 214 -0.94 -29.30 -5.76
CA LYS A 214 -1.72 -30.41 -5.21
C LYS A 214 -1.91 -31.58 -6.17
N ALA A 215 -0.92 -32.47 -6.18
CA ALA A 215 -1.23 -33.87 -6.45
C ALA A 215 -2.20 -34.36 -5.39
N VAL A 216 -3.38 -34.83 -5.81
CA VAL A 216 -4.29 -35.52 -4.90
C VAL A 216 -3.80 -36.96 -4.82
N LEU A 217 -3.45 -37.39 -3.62
CA LEU A 217 -3.07 -38.77 -3.37
C LEU A 217 -4.33 -39.58 -3.10
N GLU A 218 -4.68 -40.43 -4.06
CA GLU A 218 -5.74 -41.42 -3.90
C GLU A 218 -5.13 -42.71 -3.30
N TYR A 219 -5.73 -43.26 -2.25
CA TYR A 219 -5.29 -44.49 -1.61
C TYR A 219 -6.50 -45.33 -1.19
N THR A 220 -6.34 -46.65 -1.25
CA THR A 220 -7.40 -47.62 -0.91
C THR A 220 -7.10 -48.27 0.45
N GLY A 221 -7.49 -47.61 1.55
CA GLY A 221 -7.34 -48.13 2.91
C GLY A 221 -7.49 -47.07 4.00
N GLU A 222 -7.71 -47.48 5.26
CA GLU A 222 -7.69 -46.56 6.41
C GLU A 222 -6.25 -46.23 6.78
N LEU A 223 -5.90 -44.94 6.75
CA LEU A 223 -4.59 -44.43 7.13
C LEU A 223 -4.69 -43.77 8.50
N ASP A 224 -3.82 -44.15 9.44
CA ASP A 224 -3.71 -43.46 10.72
C ASP A 224 -3.17 -42.02 10.52
N ASP A 225 -3.52 -41.11 11.43
CA ASP A 225 -3.10 -39.71 11.34
C ASP A 225 -1.58 -39.52 11.34
N LYS A 226 -0.86 -40.45 11.97
CA LYS A 226 0.61 -40.45 12.04
C LYS A 226 1.24 -40.80 10.69
N SER A 227 0.74 -41.81 9.99
CA SER A 227 1.22 -42.18 8.66
C SER A 227 0.79 -41.15 7.63
N LYS A 228 -0.41 -40.55 7.75
CA LYS A 228 -0.86 -39.46 6.89
C LYS A 228 0.10 -38.27 6.94
N LYS A 229 0.48 -37.81 8.14
CA LYS A 229 1.46 -36.71 8.31
C LYS A 229 2.84 -37.07 7.75
N ARG A 230 3.33 -38.30 7.98
CA ARG A 230 4.63 -38.75 7.45
C ARG A 230 4.64 -38.75 5.92
N LEU A 231 3.53 -39.16 5.33
CA LEU A 231 3.37 -39.29 3.89
C LEU A 231 3.24 -37.92 3.22
N VAL A 232 2.41 -37.02 3.77
CA VAL A 232 2.35 -35.61 3.35
C VAL A 232 3.72 -34.95 3.39
N LYS A 233 4.47 -35.12 4.49
CA LYS A 233 5.80 -34.54 4.64
C LYS A 233 6.80 -35.05 3.58
N GLY A 234 6.80 -36.36 3.30
CA GLY A 234 7.63 -36.91 2.23
C GLY A 234 7.28 -36.32 0.86
N PHE A 235 5.98 -36.21 0.54
CA PHE A 235 5.54 -35.58 -0.70
C PHE A 235 5.89 -34.10 -0.80
N GLU A 236 5.79 -33.34 0.29
CA GLU A 236 6.21 -31.92 0.35
C GLU A 236 7.71 -31.76 0.12
N GLU A 237 8.55 -32.63 0.69
CA GLU A 237 10.00 -32.62 0.48
C GLU A 237 10.39 -32.89 -0.98
N PHE A 238 9.65 -33.79 -1.68
CA PHE A 238 9.89 -34.08 -3.09
C PHE A 238 9.22 -33.09 -4.06
N SER A 239 8.14 -32.43 -3.66
CA SER A 239 7.37 -31.52 -4.52
C SER A 239 7.75 -30.04 -4.38
N SER A 240 8.38 -29.64 -3.28
CA SER A 240 8.69 -28.22 -3.03
C SER A 240 10.07 -27.82 -3.60
N GLY A 241 10.11 -26.65 -4.23
CA GLY A 241 11.34 -26.01 -4.72
C GLY A 241 11.64 -26.20 -6.21
N SER A 242 12.14 -25.15 -6.86
CA SER A 242 12.48 -25.12 -8.29
C SER A 242 13.47 -26.18 -8.74
N LYS A 243 14.33 -26.68 -7.82
CA LYS A 243 15.27 -27.79 -8.07
C LYS A 243 14.63 -29.18 -8.15
N ASN A 244 13.37 -29.31 -7.74
CA ASN A 244 12.62 -30.56 -7.74
C ASN A 244 11.58 -30.63 -8.87
N ALA A 245 11.43 -29.55 -9.65
CA ALA A 245 10.61 -29.53 -10.85
C ALA A 245 11.08 -30.60 -11.85
N GLY A 246 10.18 -31.52 -12.22
CA GLY A 246 10.45 -32.61 -13.17
C GLY A 246 11.05 -33.90 -12.57
N LYS A 247 11.22 -34.01 -11.25
CA LYS A 247 11.63 -35.27 -10.60
C LYS A 247 10.44 -36.23 -10.44
N ILE A 248 10.71 -37.52 -10.60
CA ILE A 248 9.71 -38.59 -10.41
C ILE A 248 9.43 -38.74 -8.92
N ILE A 249 8.16 -38.64 -8.52
CA ILE A 249 7.74 -38.83 -7.13
C ILE A 249 7.46 -40.33 -6.92
N PRO A 250 8.16 -41.03 -6.01
CA PRO A 250 7.90 -42.44 -5.74
C PRO A 250 6.57 -42.61 -5.02
N VAL A 251 5.64 -43.36 -5.63
CA VAL A 251 4.30 -43.64 -5.08
C VAL A 251 4.26 -45.09 -4.56
N PRO A 252 3.91 -45.32 -3.27
CA PRO A 252 3.80 -46.67 -2.72
C PRO A 252 2.73 -47.53 -3.41
N LEU A 253 2.88 -48.85 -3.33
CA LEU A 253 1.89 -49.82 -3.82
C LEU A 253 0.50 -49.56 -3.22
N GLY A 254 -0.52 -49.49 -4.07
CA GLY A 254 -1.91 -49.21 -3.67
C GLY A 254 -2.29 -47.73 -3.61
N MET A 255 -1.36 -46.82 -3.92
CA MET A 255 -1.59 -45.38 -4.01
C MET A 255 -1.46 -44.89 -5.45
N LYS A 256 -2.21 -43.85 -5.82
CA LYS A 256 -2.11 -43.19 -7.12
C LYS A 256 -1.96 -41.69 -6.94
N LEU A 257 -1.01 -41.13 -7.67
CA LEU A 257 -0.87 -39.68 -7.82
C LEU A 257 -1.80 -39.22 -8.93
N VAL A 258 -2.82 -38.44 -8.58
CA VAL A 258 -3.72 -37.84 -9.57
C VAL A 258 -3.38 -36.37 -9.71
N HIS A 259 -3.12 -35.91 -10.93
CA HIS A 259 -3.06 -34.49 -11.22
C HIS A 259 -4.48 -33.94 -11.14
N SER A 260 -4.72 -33.01 -10.22
CA SER A 260 -5.95 -32.23 -10.20
C SER A 260 -5.92 -31.27 -11.39
N ILE A 261 -6.38 -31.71 -12.55
CA ILE A 261 -6.77 -30.81 -13.62
C ILE A 261 -8.06 -30.17 -13.12
N LEU A 262 -8.00 -28.90 -12.71
CA LEU A 262 -9.20 -28.11 -12.47
C LEU A 262 -9.96 -28.01 -13.79
N SER A 263 -10.95 -28.89 -13.97
CA SER A 263 -12.00 -28.80 -14.99
C SER A 263 -13.19 -28.08 -14.42
#